data_AF-A0A3N0FVV9-F1
#
_entry.id   AF-A0A3N0FVV9-F1
#
_cell.length_a   1.000
_cell.length_b   1.000
_cell.length_c   1.000
_cell.angle_alpha   90.00
_cell.angle_beta   90.00
_cell.angle_gamma   90.00
#
_symmetry.space_group_name_H-M   'P 1'
#
loop_
_entity.id
_entity.type
_entity.pdbx_description
1 polymer ?
#
loop_
_entity_poly.entity_id
_entity_poly.type
_entity_poly.pdbx_seq_one_letter_code
_entity_poly.pdbx_strand_id
1 'polypeptide(L)'
;MNPDFERYYQRIRAQQKRESFVWSLILVLLYIGAGKLSEFNLHTLWTSFPHFFDYLSETLPVLHWRLLFANGHTEGSLAYWGYRLPIQLPLIWETLNLALAATLLSVAVSVVLGFLAANNTQSPPGIRFTLRALLAFLRTMPELAWAVMFVMAFGIGVIPGFLALALHTVGCLTKLFYEAIESASERPVRGLAACGASVFQRMRFGLWPQVKPIVLSYSFMRLEINFRQSTILGLVGAGGIGQELMTNIKLDRYDQVSLTMLLIIVVVSILDALSGRLRRQVVEGGK
;
A
#
# COMPACT_ATOMS: atom_id res chain seq x y z
N MET A 1 -39.76 6.78 41.72
CA MET A 1 -39.30 6.33 40.39
C MET A 1 -40.53 5.81 39.66
N ASN A 2 -40.79 6.25 38.41
CA ASN A 2 -42.06 5.95 37.73
C ASN A 2 -42.14 4.44 37.36
N PRO A 3 -43.11 3.67 37.87
CA PRO A 3 -43.20 2.21 37.64
C PRO A 3 -43.37 1.83 36.16
N ASP A 4 -43.90 2.74 35.33
CA ASP A 4 -44.02 2.53 33.88
C ASP A 4 -42.67 2.60 33.17
N PHE A 5 -41.75 3.45 33.66
CA PHE A 5 -40.39 3.53 33.14
C PHE A 5 -39.60 2.27 33.44
N GLU A 6 -39.78 1.70 34.63
CA GLU A 6 -39.07 0.49 35.06
C GLU A 6 -39.54 -0.75 34.28
N ARG A 7 -40.85 -0.86 34.01
CA ARG A 7 -41.42 -1.90 33.13
C ARG A 7 -40.98 -1.75 31.67
N TYR A 8 -40.93 -0.52 31.16
CA TYR A 8 -40.42 -0.22 29.82
C TYR A 8 -38.93 -0.60 29.68
N TYR A 9 -38.10 -0.19 30.65
CA TYR A 9 -36.67 -0.48 30.68
C TYR A 9 -36.39 -1.99 30.76
N GLN A 10 -37.15 -2.72 31.59
CA GLN A 10 -37.02 -4.19 31.67
C GLN A 10 -37.41 -4.89 30.37
N ARG A 11 -38.46 -4.44 29.66
CA ARG A 11 -38.84 -4.99 28.34
C ARG A 11 -37.77 -4.76 27.28
N ILE A 12 -37.21 -3.55 27.19
CA ILE A 12 -36.14 -3.24 26.23
C ILE A 12 -34.88 -4.06 26.55
N ARG A 13 -34.50 -4.16 27.82
CA ARG A 13 -33.31 -4.93 28.22
C ARG A 13 -33.47 -6.42 27.93
N ALA A 14 -34.66 -6.98 28.14
CA ALA A 14 -34.95 -8.37 27.80
C ALA A 14 -34.96 -8.62 26.28
N GLN A 15 -35.51 -7.68 25.51
CA GLN A 15 -35.50 -7.74 24.05
C GLN A 15 -34.08 -7.63 23.49
N GLN A 16 -33.27 -6.68 23.97
CA GLN A 16 -31.86 -6.54 23.60
C GLN A 16 -31.06 -7.79 23.96
N LYS A 17 -31.24 -8.36 25.16
CA LYS A 17 -30.56 -9.60 25.53
C LYS A 17 -30.93 -10.77 24.61
N ARG A 18 -32.20 -10.90 24.25
CA ARG A 18 -32.67 -11.96 23.34
C ARG A 18 -32.13 -11.76 21.93
N GLU A 19 -32.17 -10.53 21.42
CA GLU A 19 -31.63 -10.19 20.10
C GLU A 19 -30.11 -10.39 20.05
N SER A 20 -29.36 -9.91 21.03
CA SER A 20 -27.91 -10.13 21.11
C SER A 20 -27.56 -11.61 21.21
N PHE A 21 -28.34 -12.42 21.94
CA PHE A 21 -28.14 -13.86 22.02
C PHE A 21 -28.40 -14.55 20.68
N VAL A 22 -29.50 -14.20 19.99
CA VAL A 22 -29.83 -14.73 18.66
C VAL A 22 -28.76 -14.35 17.63
N TRP A 23 -28.32 -13.09 17.61
CA TRP A 23 -27.25 -12.65 16.72
C TRP A 23 -25.92 -13.34 17.03
N SER A 24 -25.57 -13.51 18.30
CA SER A 24 -24.36 -14.24 18.70
C SER A 24 -24.43 -15.71 18.27
N LEU A 25 -25.59 -16.36 18.43
CA LEU A 25 -25.80 -17.75 18.02
C LEU A 25 -25.71 -17.91 16.50
N ILE A 26 -26.31 -16.99 15.73
CA ILE A 26 -26.20 -16.97 14.27
C ILE A 26 -24.74 -16.79 13.85
N LEU A 27 -24.00 -15.90 14.50
CA LEU A 27 -22.59 -15.65 14.19
C LEU A 27 -21.72 -16.88 14.49
N VAL A 28 -21.97 -17.58 15.60
CA VAL A 28 -21.29 -18.84 15.95
C VAL A 28 -21.64 -19.95 14.94
N LEU A 29 -22.89 -20.07 14.53
CA LEU A 29 -23.31 -21.05 13.53
C LEU A 29 -22.72 -20.74 12.14
N LEU A 30 -22.67 -19.48 11.74
CA LEU A 30 -22.00 -19.04 10.51
C LEU A 30 -20.49 -19.31 10.58
N TYR A 31 -19.86 -19.07 11.73
CA TYR A 31 -18.44 -19.36 11.94
C TYR A 31 -18.14 -20.86 11.82
N ILE A 32 -18.93 -21.71 12.48
CA ILE A 32 -18.78 -23.18 12.41
C ILE A 32 -19.11 -23.69 11.00
N GLY A 33 -20.13 -23.14 10.35
CA GLY A 33 -20.50 -23.49 8.97
C GLY A 33 -19.42 -23.09 7.97
N ALA A 34 -18.87 -21.88 8.10
CA ALA A 34 -17.76 -21.39 7.29
C ALA A 34 -16.48 -22.23 7.51
N GLY A 35 -16.20 -22.64 8.75
CA GLY A 35 -15.07 -23.52 9.07
C GLY A 35 -15.19 -24.95 8.55
N LYS A 36 -16.41 -25.41 8.21
CA LYS A 36 -16.62 -26.71 7.53
C LYS A 36 -16.57 -26.59 6.01
N LEU A 37 -16.97 -25.44 5.46
CA LEU A 37 -16.99 -25.16 4.02
C LEU A 37 -15.63 -24.71 3.48
N SER A 38 -14.88 -23.95 4.28
CA SER A 38 -13.49 -23.62 4.00
C SER A 38 -12.63 -24.71 4.65
N GLU A 39 -11.53 -25.12 4.03
CA GLU A 39 -10.55 -26.09 4.57
C GLU A 39 -9.85 -25.64 5.89
N PHE A 40 -10.41 -24.65 6.56
CA PHE A 40 -9.92 -24.04 7.79
C PHE A 40 -10.24 -24.93 8.99
N ASN A 41 -9.41 -25.94 9.21
CA ASN A 41 -9.47 -26.77 10.41
C ASN A 41 -8.64 -26.14 11.54
N LEU A 42 -9.30 -25.78 12.64
CA LEU A 42 -8.64 -25.22 13.83
C LEU A 42 -7.57 -26.17 14.39
N HIS A 43 -7.74 -27.48 14.20
CA HIS A 43 -6.74 -28.48 14.57
C HIS A 43 -5.44 -28.30 13.76
N THR A 44 -5.54 -28.13 12.43
CA THR A 44 -4.37 -27.88 11.58
C THR A 44 -3.64 -26.62 12.02
N LEU A 45 -4.38 -25.56 12.36
CA LEU A 45 -3.79 -24.32 12.87
C LEU A 45 -3.01 -24.56 14.16
N TRP A 46 -3.57 -25.32 15.11
CA TRP A 46 -2.88 -25.64 16.36
C TRP A 46 -1.64 -26.52 16.14
N THR A 47 -1.71 -27.50 15.24
CA THR A 47 -0.57 -28.38 14.93
C THR A 47 0.52 -27.68 14.12
N SER A 48 0.17 -26.72 13.26
CA SER A 48 1.13 -25.97 12.44
C SER A 48 1.70 -24.76 13.17
N PHE A 49 1.12 -24.35 14.31
CA PHE A 49 1.58 -23.19 15.07
C PHE A 49 3.05 -23.31 15.54
N PRO A 50 3.54 -24.46 16.04
CA PRO A 50 4.96 -24.63 16.35
C PRO A 50 5.88 -24.44 15.14
N HIS A 51 5.50 -24.94 13.97
CA HIS A 51 6.32 -24.85 12.74
C HIS A 51 6.57 -23.41 12.28
N PHE A 52 5.68 -22.48 12.61
CA PHE A 52 5.92 -21.05 12.39
C PHE A 52 7.13 -20.54 13.18
N PHE A 53 7.28 -20.97 14.44
CA PHE A 53 8.42 -20.60 15.27
C PHE A 53 9.70 -21.32 14.87
N ASP A 54 9.59 -22.57 14.40
CA ASP A 54 10.73 -23.30 13.83
C ASP A 54 11.31 -22.50 12.66
N TYR A 55 10.48 -22.11 11.67
CA TYR A 55 10.90 -21.29 10.54
C TYR A 55 11.50 -19.93 10.95
N LEU A 56 10.89 -19.27 11.94
CA LEU A 56 11.40 -18.00 12.46
C LEU A 56 12.79 -18.19 13.10
N SER A 57 12.98 -19.28 13.85
CA SER A 57 14.25 -19.59 14.51
C SER A 57 15.36 -19.94 13.52
N GLU A 58 15.03 -20.66 12.44
CA GLU A 58 15.95 -20.99 11.35
C GLU A 58 16.34 -19.76 10.52
N THR A 59 15.41 -18.81 10.39
CA THR A 59 15.67 -17.56 9.66
C THR A 59 16.61 -16.65 10.44
N LEU A 60 16.57 -16.64 11.78
CA LEU A 60 17.41 -15.75 12.58
C LEU A 60 18.91 -16.10 12.45
N PRO A 61 19.78 -15.10 12.24
CA PRO A 61 21.21 -15.37 12.09
C PRO A 61 21.83 -15.80 13.43
N VAL A 62 22.64 -16.86 13.39
CA VAL A 62 23.37 -17.36 14.57
C VAL A 62 24.63 -16.52 14.78
N LEU A 63 24.47 -15.29 15.26
CA LEU A 63 25.58 -14.37 15.52
C LEU A 63 26.29 -14.73 16.83
N HIS A 64 27.59 -14.97 16.76
CA HIS A 64 28.41 -15.27 17.93
C HIS A 64 29.15 -14.02 18.38
N TRP A 65 28.90 -13.55 19.60
CA TRP A 65 29.50 -12.32 20.15
C TRP A 65 31.04 -12.27 20.01
N ARG A 66 31.71 -13.41 20.16
CA ARG A 66 33.18 -13.53 20.06
C ARG A 66 33.71 -13.47 18.62
N LEU A 67 32.88 -13.82 17.63
CA LEU A 67 33.24 -13.92 16.21
C LEU A 67 32.59 -12.81 15.38
N LEU A 68 31.93 -11.85 16.04
CA LEU A 68 31.09 -10.85 15.41
C LEU A 68 31.84 -10.00 14.37
N PHE A 69 33.11 -9.68 14.66
CA PHE A 69 34.05 -8.96 13.79
C PHE A 69 35.09 -9.86 13.12
N ALA A 70 34.85 -11.18 13.09
CA ALA A 70 35.68 -12.09 12.31
C ALA A 70 35.46 -11.91 10.81
N ASN A 71 36.31 -12.57 10.01
CA ASN A 71 36.31 -12.43 8.55
C ASN A 71 35.04 -13.02 7.90
N GLY A 72 34.77 -12.64 6.64
CA GLY A 72 33.58 -13.05 5.88
C GLY A 72 33.45 -14.55 5.57
N HIS A 73 34.42 -15.37 5.98
CA HIS A 73 34.38 -16.82 5.85
C HIS A 73 34.05 -17.53 7.17
N THR A 74 33.92 -16.79 8.27
CA THR A 74 33.64 -17.34 9.59
C THR A 74 32.13 -17.32 9.84
N GLU A 75 31.51 -18.49 9.89
CA GLU A 75 30.11 -18.64 10.27
C GLU A 75 29.82 -17.95 11.60
N GLY A 76 28.73 -17.19 11.65
CA GLY A 76 28.33 -16.40 12.82
C GLY A 76 29.02 -15.04 13.00
N SER A 77 29.85 -14.62 12.04
CA SER A 77 30.33 -13.23 11.93
C SER A 77 29.35 -12.34 11.16
N LEU A 78 29.39 -11.02 11.40
CA LEU A 78 28.61 -10.05 10.61
C LEU A 78 29.05 -10.02 9.14
N ALA A 79 30.34 -10.21 8.88
CA ALA A 79 30.88 -10.22 7.53
C ALA A 79 30.40 -11.44 6.73
N TYR A 80 30.27 -12.61 7.38
CA TYR A 80 29.68 -13.79 6.76
C TYR A 80 28.20 -13.57 6.51
N TRP A 81 27.43 -13.08 7.49
CA TRP A 81 26.01 -12.79 7.27
C TRP A 81 25.78 -11.80 6.10
N GLY A 82 26.60 -10.75 6.06
CA GLY A 82 26.61 -9.68 5.06
C GLY A 82 27.28 -9.99 3.72
N TYR A 83 27.69 -11.22 3.42
CA TYR A 83 28.57 -11.47 2.26
C TYR A 83 27.93 -11.13 0.90
N ARG A 84 26.59 -11.15 0.80
CA ARG A 84 25.84 -10.78 -0.43
C ARG A 84 25.34 -9.34 -0.45
N LEU A 85 25.71 -8.50 0.52
CA LEU A 85 25.40 -7.06 0.50
C LEU A 85 25.78 -6.37 -0.83
N PRO A 86 26.91 -6.70 -1.49
CA PRO A 86 27.23 -6.11 -2.79
C PRO A 86 26.21 -6.41 -3.89
N ILE A 87 25.41 -7.47 -3.76
CA ILE A 87 24.32 -7.82 -4.69
C ILE A 87 22.99 -7.24 -4.19
N GLN A 88 22.71 -7.34 -2.89
CA GLN A 88 21.44 -6.89 -2.30
C GLN A 88 21.28 -5.36 -2.34
N LEU A 89 22.34 -4.59 -2.10
CA LEU A 89 22.26 -3.11 -2.10
C LEU A 89 21.88 -2.54 -3.48
N PRO A 90 22.50 -2.95 -4.60
CA PRO A 90 22.03 -2.55 -5.93
C PRO A 90 20.58 -2.95 -6.23
N LEU A 91 20.15 -4.14 -5.79
CA LEU A 91 18.76 -4.60 -6.01
C LEU A 91 17.74 -3.79 -5.21
N ILE A 92 18.09 -3.37 -3.99
CA ILE A 92 17.28 -2.42 -3.21
C ILE A 92 17.19 -1.08 -3.93
N TRP A 93 18.31 -0.59 -4.46
CA TRP A 93 18.34 0.64 -5.23
C TRP A 93 17.47 0.55 -6.48
N GLU A 94 17.53 -0.56 -7.21
CA GLU A 94 16.66 -0.87 -8.34
C GLU A 94 15.17 -0.88 -7.93
N THR A 95 14.86 -1.50 -6.80
CA THR A 95 13.50 -1.56 -6.23
C THR A 95 12.97 -0.17 -5.83
N LEU A 96 13.85 0.67 -5.30
CA LEU A 96 13.54 2.06 -4.95
C LEU A 96 13.31 2.92 -6.21
N ASN A 97 14.18 2.81 -7.21
CA ASN A 97 14.02 3.51 -8.48
C ASN A 97 12.75 3.10 -9.22
N LEU A 98 12.43 1.81 -9.20
CA LEU A 98 11.18 1.28 -9.73
C LEU A 98 9.97 1.94 -9.07
N ALA A 99 9.93 1.97 -7.74
CA ALA A 99 8.84 2.58 -6.98
C ALA A 99 8.76 4.10 -7.20
N LEU A 100 9.89 4.79 -7.25
CA LEU A 100 9.99 6.22 -7.55
C LEU A 100 9.47 6.52 -8.96
N ALA A 101 9.96 5.81 -9.98
CA ALA A 101 9.58 6.02 -11.37
C ALA A 101 8.08 5.78 -11.57
N ALA A 102 7.54 4.67 -11.03
CA ALA A 102 6.12 4.37 -11.10
C ALA A 102 5.30 5.47 -10.43
N THR A 103 5.69 5.88 -9.22
CA THR A 103 5.00 6.94 -8.48
C THR A 103 5.01 8.27 -9.22
N LEU A 104 6.16 8.70 -9.73
CA LEU A 104 6.30 9.98 -10.43
C LEU A 104 5.46 10.01 -11.71
N LEU A 105 5.50 8.93 -12.51
CA LEU A 105 4.65 8.82 -13.70
C LEU A 105 3.17 8.85 -13.31
N SER A 106 2.78 8.06 -12.30
CA SER A 106 1.39 8.02 -11.86
C SER A 106 0.92 9.37 -11.33
N VAL A 107 1.72 10.08 -10.53
CA VAL A 107 1.36 11.41 -10.02
C VAL A 107 1.18 12.41 -11.17
N ALA A 108 2.11 12.44 -12.13
CA ALA A 108 2.03 13.35 -13.27
C ALA A 108 0.74 13.11 -14.09
N VAL A 109 0.45 11.85 -14.41
CA VAL A 109 -0.75 11.45 -15.14
C VAL A 109 -2.01 11.72 -14.30
N SER A 110 -2.01 11.35 -13.03
CA SER A 110 -3.16 11.49 -12.14
C SER A 110 -3.52 12.95 -11.85
N VAL A 111 -2.57 13.87 -11.82
CA VAL A 111 -2.89 15.30 -11.69
C VAL A 111 -3.73 15.75 -12.88
N VAL A 112 -3.30 15.44 -14.11
CA VAL A 112 -4.02 15.80 -15.34
C VAL A 112 -5.40 15.13 -15.37
N LEU A 113 -5.44 13.81 -15.16
CA LEU A 113 -6.69 13.06 -15.18
C LEU A 113 -7.61 13.46 -14.02
N GLY A 114 -7.07 13.90 -12.87
CA GLY A 114 -7.83 14.32 -11.70
C GLY A 114 -8.66 15.56 -11.99
N PHE A 115 -8.06 16.56 -12.65
CA PHE A 115 -8.80 17.73 -13.13
C PHE A 115 -9.86 17.35 -14.17
N LEU A 116 -9.57 16.43 -15.09
CA LEU A 116 -10.55 15.99 -16.10
C LEU A 116 -11.70 15.15 -15.51
N ALA A 117 -11.46 14.42 -14.42
CA ALA A 117 -12.45 13.56 -13.77
C ALA A 117 -13.34 14.31 -12.76
N ALA A 118 -12.92 15.50 -12.30
CA ALA A 118 -13.60 16.29 -11.29
C ALA A 118 -14.85 17.01 -11.82
N ASN A 119 -15.92 17.01 -11.03
CA ASN A 119 -17.20 17.61 -11.42
C ASN A 119 -17.19 19.14 -11.52
N ASN A 120 -16.39 19.83 -10.70
CA ASN A 120 -16.30 21.29 -10.66
C ASN A 120 -15.36 21.90 -11.72
N THR A 121 -14.75 21.08 -12.57
CA THR A 121 -13.69 21.49 -13.52
C THR A 121 -14.22 21.71 -14.95
N GLN A 122 -15.54 21.81 -15.13
CA GLN A 122 -16.24 22.06 -16.42
C GLN A 122 -15.99 21.00 -17.52
N SER A 123 -15.50 19.81 -17.17
CA SER A 123 -15.29 18.72 -18.13
C SER A 123 -16.61 18.11 -18.64
N PRO A 124 -16.70 17.67 -19.90
CA PRO A 124 -17.90 17.04 -20.45
C PRO A 124 -18.33 15.82 -19.62
N PRO A 125 -19.65 15.62 -19.35
CA PRO A 125 -20.14 14.49 -18.55
C PRO A 125 -19.71 13.11 -19.08
N GLY A 126 -19.70 12.92 -20.40
CA GLY A 126 -19.30 11.66 -21.04
C GLY A 126 -17.83 11.32 -20.78
N ILE A 127 -16.92 12.29 -20.94
CA ILE A 127 -15.48 12.12 -20.66
C ILE A 127 -15.28 11.76 -19.18
N ARG A 128 -15.95 12.47 -18.27
CA ARG A 128 -15.88 12.19 -16.83
C ARG A 128 -16.32 10.77 -16.50
N PHE A 129 -17.44 10.32 -17.05
CA PHE A 129 -17.95 8.98 -16.80
C PHE A 129 -16.99 7.90 -17.30
N THR A 130 -16.56 7.98 -18.57
CA THR A 130 -15.64 7.02 -19.17
C THR A 130 -14.30 6.98 -18.44
N LEU A 131 -13.76 8.15 -18.09
CA LEU A 131 -12.50 8.24 -17.35
C LEU A 131 -12.63 7.62 -15.95
N ARG A 132 -13.70 7.92 -15.20
CA ARG A 132 -13.93 7.33 -13.88
C ARG A 132 -14.13 5.81 -13.94
N ALA A 133 -14.79 5.30 -14.98
CA ALA A 133 -14.95 3.87 -15.21
C ALA A 133 -13.60 3.19 -15.50
N LEU A 134 -12.78 3.76 -16.39
CA LEU A 134 -11.44 3.25 -16.69
C LEU A 134 -10.54 3.23 -15.45
N LEU A 135 -10.54 4.33 -14.67
CA LEU A 135 -9.75 4.42 -13.44
C LEU A 135 -10.23 3.43 -12.37
N ALA A 136 -11.54 3.18 -12.30
CA ALA A 136 -12.11 2.15 -11.44
C ALA A 136 -11.64 0.76 -11.86
N PHE A 137 -11.58 0.46 -13.16
CA PHE A 137 -11.03 -0.80 -13.66
C PHE A 137 -9.56 -0.97 -13.26
N LEU A 138 -8.71 0.03 -13.54
CA LEU A 138 -7.26 -0.03 -13.25
C LEU A 138 -6.96 -0.34 -11.77
N ARG A 139 -7.73 0.25 -10.85
CA ARG A 139 -7.54 0.06 -9.39
C ARG A 139 -8.25 -1.16 -8.80
N THR A 140 -9.22 -1.75 -9.50
CA THR A 140 -9.95 -2.92 -8.98
C THR A 140 -9.11 -4.19 -9.09
N MET A 141 -8.27 -4.25 -10.12
CA MET A 141 -7.37 -5.37 -10.31
C MET A 141 -6.16 -5.27 -9.36
N PRO A 142 -5.84 -6.34 -8.60
CA PRO A 142 -4.68 -6.37 -7.70
C PRO A 142 -3.36 -6.18 -8.46
N GLU A 143 -2.37 -5.55 -7.84
CA GLU A 143 -1.07 -5.28 -8.45
C GLU A 143 -0.35 -6.58 -8.84
N LEU A 144 -0.48 -7.62 -8.01
CA LEU A 144 0.06 -8.94 -8.28
C LEU A 144 -0.48 -9.54 -9.58
N ALA A 145 -1.78 -9.39 -9.85
CA ALA A 145 -2.38 -9.89 -11.08
C ALA A 145 -1.83 -9.14 -12.31
N TRP A 146 -1.62 -7.82 -12.19
CA TRP A 146 -1.00 -7.03 -13.25
C TRP A 146 0.44 -7.48 -13.51
N ALA A 147 1.20 -7.70 -12.44
CA ALA A 147 2.59 -8.13 -12.54
C ALA A 147 2.72 -9.49 -13.23
N VAL A 148 1.92 -10.49 -12.84
CA VAL A 148 1.96 -11.81 -13.49
C VAL A 148 1.63 -11.71 -14.98
N MET A 149 0.59 -10.96 -15.35
CA MET A 149 0.22 -10.76 -16.74
C MET A 149 1.34 -10.08 -17.55
N PHE A 150 1.98 -9.05 -16.99
CA PHE A 150 3.07 -8.36 -17.68
C PHE A 150 4.37 -9.17 -17.71
N VAL A 151 4.65 -10.00 -16.71
CA VAL A 151 5.78 -10.94 -16.75
C VAL A 151 5.56 -11.97 -17.86
N MET A 152 4.33 -12.46 -18.05
CA MET A 152 4.00 -13.34 -19.17
C MET A 152 4.13 -12.63 -20.54
N ALA A 153 3.82 -11.33 -20.61
CA ALA A 153 3.85 -10.57 -21.86
C ALA A 153 5.27 -10.08 -22.24
N PHE A 154 6.05 -9.60 -21.28
CA PHE A 154 7.35 -8.94 -21.50
C PHE A 154 8.55 -9.74 -20.99
N GLY A 155 8.32 -10.85 -20.30
CA GLY A 155 9.36 -11.63 -19.62
C GLY A 155 9.65 -11.13 -18.21
N ILE A 156 10.54 -11.85 -17.51
CA ILE A 156 11.01 -11.51 -16.16
C ILE A 156 11.84 -10.23 -16.21
N GLY A 157 11.58 -9.29 -15.30
CA GLY A 157 12.35 -8.06 -15.19
C GLY A 157 11.57 -6.91 -14.55
N VAL A 158 12.20 -5.73 -14.52
CA VAL A 158 11.67 -4.52 -13.84
C VAL A 158 10.47 -3.90 -14.55
N ILE A 159 10.43 -3.99 -15.90
CA ILE A 159 9.37 -3.38 -16.71
C ILE A 159 7.97 -3.89 -16.33
N PRO A 160 7.73 -5.21 -16.19
CA PRO A 160 6.47 -5.73 -15.66
C PRO A 160 6.03 -5.10 -14.33
N GLY A 161 6.96 -5.01 -13.38
CA GLY A 161 6.69 -4.39 -12.07
C GLY A 161 6.35 -2.92 -12.19
N PHE A 162 7.06 -2.20 -13.06
CA PHE A 162 6.83 -0.78 -13.31
C PHE A 162 5.43 -0.54 -13.86
N LEU A 163 5.03 -1.29 -14.90
CA LEU A 163 3.71 -1.16 -15.51
C LEU A 163 2.59 -1.53 -14.55
N ALA A 164 2.77 -2.62 -13.78
CA ALA A 164 1.80 -3.05 -12.78
C ALA A 164 1.57 -1.98 -11.71
N LEU A 165 2.64 -1.43 -11.13
CA LEU A 165 2.56 -0.38 -10.13
C LEU A 165 2.00 0.92 -10.70
N ALA A 166 2.46 1.33 -11.89
CA ALA A 166 2.07 2.58 -12.51
C ALA A 166 0.57 2.60 -12.84
N LEU A 167 0.04 1.54 -13.45
CA LEU A 167 -1.37 1.46 -13.83
C LEU A 167 -2.30 1.45 -12.62
N HIS A 168 -2.00 0.61 -11.64
CA HIS A 168 -2.80 0.54 -10.42
C HIS A 168 -2.73 1.87 -9.63
N THR A 169 -1.54 2.48 -9.55
CA THR A 169 -1.34 3.76 -8.85
C THR A 169 -2.01 4.92 -9.56
N VAL A 170 -2.04 4.96 -10.90
CA VAL A 170 -2.81 5.96 -11.66
C VAL A 170 -4.29 5.87 -11.31
N GLY A 171 -4.86 4.66 -11.26
CA GLY A 171 -6.27 4.46 -10.88
C GLY A 171 -6.57 4.99 -9.47
N CYS A 172 -5.70 4.68 -8.51
CA CYS A 172 -5.83 5.12 -7.12
C CYS A 172 -5.63 6.62 -6.92
N LEU A 173 -4.52 7.18 -7.41
CA LEU A 173 -4.19 8.61 -7.21
C LEU A 173 -5.18 9.51 -7.92
N THR A 174 -5.61 9.17 -9.13
CA THR A 174 -6.59 10.00 -9.85
C THR A 174 -7.90 10.09 -9.08
N LYS A 175 -8.33 8.97 -8.47
CA LYS A 175 -9.52 8.94 -7.60
C LYS A 175 -9.38 9.91 -6.43
N LEU A 176 -8.27 9.82 -5.69
CA LEU A 176 -7.99 10.69 -4.55
C LEU A 176 -7.87 12.17 -4.97
N PHE A 177 -7.26 12.43 -6.12
CA PHE A 177 -7.05 13.81 -6.60
C PHE A 177 -8.34 14.45 -7.06
N TYR A 178 -9.19 13.75 -7.82
CA TYR A 178 -10.45 14.35 -8.26
C TYR A 178 -11.40 14.58 -7.07
N GLU A 179 -11.40 13.71 -6.05
CA GLU A 179 -12.18 13.93 -4.82
C GLU A 179 -11.67 15.14 -4.04
N ALA A 180 -10.34 15.28 -3.92
CA ALA A 180 -9.73 16.45 -3.30
C ALA A 180 -10.09 17.73 -4.06
N ILE A 181 -10.10 17.68 -5.40
CA ILE A 181 -10.52 18.78 -6.26
C ILE A 181 -12.01 19.11 -6.04
N GLU A 182 -12.89 18.10 -6.03
CA GLU A 182 -14.34 18.27 -5.80
C GLU A 182 -14.66 18.84 -4.41
N SER A 183 -13.83 18.51 -3.40
CA SER A 183 -13.98 19.00 -2.03
C SER A 183 -13.47 20.43 -1.80
N ALA A 184 -12.69 20.98 -2.72
CA ALA A 184 -12.09 22.30 -2.57
C ALA A 184 -13.14 23.43 -2.64
N SER A 185 -12.89 24.53 -1.93
CA SER A 185 -13.84 25.64 -1.90
C SER A 185 -13.94 26.32 -3.26
N GLU A 186 -15.16 26.46 -3.76
CA GLU A 186 -15.44 27.20 -5.00
C GLU A 186 -15.39 28.73 -4.84
N ARG A 187 -15.26 29.26 -3.61
CA ARG A 187 -15.29 30.71 -3.37
C ARG A 187 -14.19 31.45 -4.17
N PRO A 188 -12.90 31.05 -4.15
CA PRO A 188 -11.87 31.70 -4.95
C PRO A 188 -12.10 31.54 -6.45
N VAL A 189 -12.66 30.41 -6.88
CA VAL A 189 -12.98 30.11 -8.28
C VAL A 189 -14.06 31.06 -8.81
N ARG A 190 -15.13 31.29 -8.03
CA ARG A 190 -16.19 32.24 -8.38
C ARG A 190 -15.72 33.69 -8.34
N GLY A 191 -14.86 34.04 -7.39
CA GLY A 191 -14.24 35.37 -7.33
C GLY A 191 -13.43 35.67 -8.60
N LEU A 192 -12.57 34.73 -9.03
CA LEU A 192 -11.83 34.86 -10.27
C LEU A 192 -12.75 34.91 -11.51
N ALA A 193 -13.83 34.13 -11.52
CA ALA A 193 -14.81 34.17 -12.60
C ALA A 193 -15.47 35.55 -12.75
N ALA A 194 -15.80 36.21 -11.63
CA ALA A 194 -16.37 37.56 -11.62
C ALA A 194 -15.41 38.61 -12.19
N CYS A 195 -14.10 38.39 -12.10
CA CYS A 195 -13.07 39.23 -12.70
C CYS A 195 -12.79 38.90 -14.19
N GLY A 196 -13.58 38.02 -14.82
CA GLY A 196 -13.38 37.62 -16.22
C GLY A 196 -12.27 36.60 -16.44
N ALA A 197 -11.79 35.91 -15.41
CA ALA A 197 -10.70 34.95 -15.53
C ALA A 197 -11.11 33.71 -16.36
N SER A 198 -10.21 33.26 -17.23
CA SER A 198 -10.40 32.05 -18.05
C SER A 198 -10.50 30.79 -17.20
N VAL A 199 -11.01 29.68 -17.79
CA VAL A 199 -11.10 28.38 -17.09
C VAL A 199 -9.74 27.96 -16.52
N PHE A 200 -8.67 28.10 -17.31
CA PHE A 200 -7.32 27.71 -16.88
C PHE A 200 -6.80 28.58 -15.73
N GLN A 201 -7.06 29.90 -15.78
CA GLN A 201 -6.70 30.81 -14.69
C GLN A 201 -7.46 30.44 -13.39
N ARG A 202 -8.74 30.10 -13.50
CA ARG A 202 -9.56 29.63 -12.37
C ARG A 202 -9.01 28.34 -11.76
N MET A 203 -8.61 27.37 -12.57
CA MET A 203 -7.97 26.13 -12.09
C MET A 203 -6.62 26.41 -11.43
N ARG A 204 -5.76 27.21 -12.07
CA ARG A 204 -4.37 27.46 -11.64
C ARG A 204 -4.25 28.30 -10.38
N PHE A 205 -5.11 29.31 -10.22
CA PHE A 205 -5.06 30.29 -9.13
C PHE A 205 -6.17 30.10 -8.09
N GLY A 206 -7.32 29.53 -8.48
CA GLY A 206 -8.42 29.26 -7.56
C GLY A 206 -8.31 27.88 -6.91
N LEU A 207 -8.11 26.84 -7.71
CA LEU A 207 -8.23 25.45 -7.27
C LEU A 207 -6.89 24.86 -6.84
N TRP A 208 -5.88 24.88 -7.71
CA TRP A 208 -4.57 24.25 -7.49
C TRP A 208 -3.89 24.61 -6.16
N PRO A 209 -3.88 25.87 -5.68
CA PRO A 209 -3.27 26.20 -4.39
C PRO A 209 -3.91 25.47 -3.21
N GLN A 210 -5.21 25.19 -3.27
CA GLN A 210 -5.95 24.47 -2.22
C GLN A 210 -5.65 22.97 -2.25
N VAL A 211 -5.50 22.37 -3.44
CA VAL A 211 -5.37 20.92 -3.61
C VAL A 211 -3.91 20.46 -3.60
N LYS A 212 -2.95 21.33 -3.95
CA LYS A 212 -1.51 21.00 -4.03
C LYS A 212 -0.97 20.30 -2.76
N PRO A 213 -1.26 20.76 -1.53
CA PRO A 213 -0.75 20.09 -0.32
C PRO A 213 -1.24 18.64 -0.19
N ILE A 214 -2.51 18.41 -0.55
CA ILE A 214 -3.14 17.07 -0.51
C ILE A 214 -2.54 16.18 -1.60
N VAL A 215 -2.36 16.69 -2.81
CA VAL A 215 -1.71 15.96 -3.93
C VAL A 215 -0.32 15.50 -3.52
N LEU A 216 0.50 16.38 -2.95
CA LEU A 216 1.84 16.05 -2.48
C LEU A 216 1.83 15.03 -1.33
N SER A 217 0.94 15.21 -0.35
CA SER A 217 0.78 14.27 0.77
C SER A 217 0.50 12.84 0.28
N TYR A 218 -0.47 12.69 -0.63
CA TYR A 218 -0.78 11.38 -1.21
C TYR A 218 0.34 10.85 -2.11
N SER A 219 1.07 11.72 -2.81
CA SER A 219 2.22 11.30 -3.62
C SER A 219 3.31 10.66 -2.77
N PHE A 220 3.67 11.27 -1.63
CA PHE A 220 4.66 10.69 -0.71
C PHE A 220 4.17 9.39 -0.07
N MET A 221 2.91 9.34 0.33
CA MET A 221 2.32 8.11 0.88
C MET A 221 2.32 6.97 -0.16
N ARG A 222 2.02 7.27 -1.42
CA ARG A 222 2.06 6.26 -2.49
C ARG A 222 3.45 5.79 -2.83
N LEU A 223 4.48 6.62 -2.66
CA LEU A 223 5.87 6.20 -2.85
C LEU A 223 6.24 5.05 -1.90
N GLU A 224 5.94 5.20 -0.60
CA GLU A 224 6.21 4.18 0.40
C GLU A 224 5.42 2.89 0.10
N ILE A 225 4.13 3.03 -0.22
CA ILE A 225 3.27 1.90 -0.60
C ILE A 225 3.83 1.17 -1.83
N ASN A 226 4.23 1.91 -2.88
CA ASN A 226 4.75 1.34 -4.10
C ASN A 226 6.10 0.64 -3.88
N PHE A 227 6.94 1.13 -2.96
CA PHE A 227 8.16 0.43 -2.58
C PHE A 227 7.86 -0.88 -1.86
N ARG A 228 6.91 -0.87 -0.92
CA ARG A 228 6.48 -2.11 -0.24
C ARG A 228 5.90 -3.11 -1.24
N GLN A 229 5.06 -2.65 -2.16
CA GLN A 229 4.45 -3.48 -3.19
C GLN A 229 5.49 -4.03 -4.17
N SER A 230 6.48 -3.25 -4.59
CA SER A 230 7.52 -3.73 -5.52
C SER A 230 8.33 -4.89 -4.94
N THR A 231 8.55 -4.94 -3.62
CA THR A 231 9.19 -6.12 -2.98
C THR A 231 8.35 -7.39 -3.14
N ILE A 232 7.03 -7.29 -3.07
CA ILE A 232 6.11 -8.43 -3.27
C ILE A 232 6.06 -8.82 -4.76
N LEU A 233 6.01 -7.83 -5.66
CA LEU A 233 6.00 -8.09 -7.10
C LEU A 233 7.30 -8.77 -7.58
N GLY A 234 8.44 -8.48 -6.95
CA GLY A 234 9.70 -9.16 -7.26
C GLY A 234 9.62 -10.68 -7.07
N LEU A 235 8.78 -11.17 -6.14
CA LEU A 235 8.58 -12.60 -5.90
C LEU A 235 7.97 -13.33 -7.11
N VAL A 236 7.20 -12.62 -7.95
CA VAL A 236 6.56 -13.17 -9.15
C VAL A 236 7.36 -12.92 -10.44
N GLY A 237 8.61 -12.45 -10.32
CA GLY A 237 9.50 -12.20 -11.47
C GLY A 237 9.52 -10.75 -11.96
N ALA A 238 9.03 -9.80 -11.16
CA ALA A 238 9.12 -8.37 -11.49
C ALA A 238 10.49 -7.72 -11.16
N GLY A 239 11.52 -8.52 -10.88
CA GLY A 239 12.87 -8.05 -10.58
C GLY A 239 13.09 -7.49 -9.17
N GLY A 240 14.24 -6.84 -8.97
CA GLY A 240 14.60 -6.17 -7.72
C GLY A 240 14.85 -7.11 -6.53
N ILE A 241 14.77 -6.54 -5.32
CA ILE A 241 15.11 -7.24 -4.07
C ILE A 241 14.14 -8.39 -3.75
N GLY A 242 12.89 -8.28 -4.20
CA GLY A 242 11.90 -9.35 -4.04
C GLY A 242 12.29 -10.62 -4.78
N GLN A 243 12.86 -10.50 -5.99
CA GLN A 243 13.31 -11.66 -6.75
C GLN A 243 14.48 -12.36 -6.07
N GLU A 244 15.41 -11.59 -5.50
CA GLU A 244 16.54 -12.12 -4.73
C GLU A 244 16.07 -12.80 -3.43
N LEU A 245 15.08 -12.23 -2.75
CA LEU A 245 14.45 -12.85 -1.58
C LEU A 245 13.84 -14.22 -1.96
N MET A 246 13.07 -14.28 -3.04
CA MET A 246 12.48 -15.53 -3.53
C MET A 246 13.56 -16.55 -3.91
N THR A 247 14.64 -16.11 -4.55
CA THR A 247 15.79 -16.98 -4.87
C THR A 247 16.43 -17.55 -3.62
N ASN A 248 16.65 -16.75 -2.58
CA ASN A 248 17.24 -17.22 -1.32
C ASN A 248 16.33 -18.20 -0.58
N ILE A 249 15.02 -17.96 -0.59
CA ILE A 249 14.03 -18.90 -0.04
C ILE A 249 14.09 -20.24 -0.79
N LYS A 250 14.15 -20.22 -2.13
CA LYS A 250 14.20 -21.44 -2.95
C LYS A 250 15.51 -22.22 -2.84
N LEU A 251 16.59 -21.57 -2.40
CA LEU A 251 17.91 -22.17 -2.21
C LEU A 251 18.18 -22.52 -0.74
N ASP A 252 17.18 -22.41 0.14
CA ASP A 252 17.28 -22.63 1.59
C ASP A 252 18.40 -21.81 2.26
N ARG A 253 18.69 -20.62 1.73
CA ARG A 253 19.71 -19.69 2.26
C ARG A 253 19.11 -18.76 3.31
N TYR A 254 18.72 -19.34 4.45
CA TYR A 254 18.00 -18.65 5.52
C TYR A 254 18.77 -17.46 6.13
N ASP A 255 20.09 -17.54 6.16
CA ASP A 255 20.99 -16.45 6.54
C ASP A 255 20.82 -15.22 5.63
N GLN A 256 20.66 -15.44 4.32
CA GLN A 256 20.45 -14.38 3.35
C GLN A 256 18.99 -13.89 3.31
N VAL A 257 18.04 -14.77 3.63
CA VAL A 257 16.63 -14.38 3.82
C VAL A 257 16.50 -13.37 4.96
N SER A 258 17.07 -13.64 6.13
CA SER A 258 17.00 -12.70 7.26
C SER A 258 17.69 -11.37 6.98
N LEU A 259 18.86 -11.39 6.34
CA LEU A 259 19.54 -10.14 5.98
C LEU A 259 18.70 -9.31 5.00
N THR A 260 18.15 -9.96 3.97
CA THR A 260 17.29 -9.30 2.98
C THR A 260 16.04 -8.71 3.62
N MET A 261 15.39 -9.46 4.53
CA MET A 261 14.25 -8.97 5.30
C MET A 261 14.62 -7.77 6.18
N LEU A 262 15.74 -7.84 6.90
CA LEU A 262 16.21 -6.71 7.71
C LEU A 262 16.43 -5.46 6.84
N LEU A 263 17.10 -5.61 5.70
CA LEU A 263 17.31 -4.50 4.77
C LEU A 263 16.00 -3.88 4.28
N ILE A 264 15.01 -4.70 3.90
CA ILE A 264 13.68 -4.22 3.52
C ILE A 264 13.04 -3.43 4.67
N ILE A 265 13.06 -3.97 5.90
CA ILE A 265 12.50 -3.30 7.08
C ILE A 265 13.18 -1.95 7.33
N VAL A 266 14.52 -1.90 7.27
CA VAL A 266 15.30 -0.67 7.47
C VAL A 266 14.93 0.37 6.42
N VAL A 267 14.91 -0.02 5.13
CA VAL A 267 14.60 0.91 4.03
C VAL A 267 13.16 1.41 4.11
N VAL A 268 12.19 0.52 4.37
CA VAL A 268 10.78 0.90 4.56
C VAL A 268 10.65 1.88 5.73
N SER A 269 11.32 1.62 6.86
CA SER A 269 11.28 2.50 8.03
C SER A 269 11.86 3.88 7.75
N ILE A 270 12.95 3.95 6.97
CA ILE A 270 13.54 5.21 6.53
C ILE A 270 12.59 5.95 5.59
N LEU A 271 11.96 5.25 4.64
CA LEU A 271 11.01 5.84 3.69
C LEU A 271 9.76 6.38 4.39
N ASP A 272 9.20 5.65 5.35
CA ASP A 272 8.05 6.10 6.15
C ASP A 272 8.42 7.34 6.98
N ALA A 273 9.56 7.30 7.69
CA ALA A 273 10.03 8.44 8.47
C ALA A 273 10.27 9.70 7.60
N LEU A 274 10.86 9.53 6.41
CA LEU A 274 11.08 10.62 5.46
C LEU A 274 9.75 11.16 4.90
N SER A 275 8.86 10.27 4.48
CA SER A 275 7.53 10.62 3.95
C SER A 275 6.69 11.35 4.99
N GLY A 276 6.74 10.90 6.25
CA GLY A 276 6.06 11.55 7.37
C GLY A 276 6.61 12.93 7.74
N ARG A 277 7.92 13.17 7.54
CA ARG A 277 8.53 14.51 7.71
C ARG A 277 8.11 15.45 6.58
N LEU A 278 8.20 15.00 5.32
CA LEU A 278 7.82 15.79 4.15
C LEU A 278 6.33 16.15 4.17
N ARG A 279 5.46 15.21 4.55
CA ARG A 279 4.03 15.47 4.68
C ARG A 279 3.72 16.55 5.73
N ARG A 280 4.38 16.52 6.89
CA ARG A 280 4.21 17.56 7.92
C ARG A 280 4.59 18.95 7.40
N GLN A 281 5.75 19.06 6.73
CA GLN A 281 6.19 20.33 6.15
C GLN A 281 5.21 20.89 5.11
N VAL A 282 4.61 20.02 4.30
CA VAL A 282 3.69 20.42 3.23
C VAL A 282 2.29 20.77 3.73
N VAL A 283 1.78 20.04 4.74
CA VAL A 283 0.41 20.22 5.25
C VAL A 283 0.32 21.28 6.34
N GLU A 284 1.29 21.33 7.26
CA GLU A 284 1.25 22.24 8.41
C GLU A 284 1.77 23.65 8.06
N GLY A 285 2.36 23.81 6.87
CA GLY A 285 3.10 25.00 6.48
C GLY A 285 4.38 25.07 7.31
N GLY A 286 5.55 24.94 6.64
CA GLY A 286 6.84 25.02 7.32
C GLY A 286 6.87 26.19 8.32
N LYS A 287 7.05 25.86 9.61
CA LYS A 287 7.49 26.84 10.59
C LYS A 287 8.93 27.23 10.29
#